data_AF-A0A7G8X5K7-F1
#
_entry.id   AF-A0A7G8X5K7-F1
#
_cell.length_a   1.000
_cell.length_b   1.000
_cell.length_c   1.000
_cell.angle_alpha   90.00
_cell.angle_beta   90.00
_cell.angle_gamma   90.00
#
_symmetry.space_group_name_H-M   'P 1'
#
loop_
_entity.id
_entity.type
_entity.pdbx_description
1 polymer ?
#
loop_
_entity_poly.entity_id
_entity_poly.type
_entity_poly.pdbx_seq_one_letter_code
_entity_poly.pdbx_strand_id
1 'polypeptide(L)'
;MDVHTDVAKQIDGISKDPLASALNAAGYKYSSATPRGWTFVGDSDEPLDQSIFDFVKSKSSAKKSHSQPVPKTVTTDSHAIHRQFTDDEMRAIKEMLKSWQESAPVIKREPTLHERIKQLPQEERTRKTIVIDQTIGERFDVFYEAERLNKSDILHLALVDFMDKFE
;
A
#
# COMPACT_ATOMS: atom_id res chain seq x y z
N MET A 1 12.26 -28.45 5.18
CA MET A 1 11.96 -28.16 3.77
C MET A 1 11.86 -26.66 3.67
N ASP A 2 12.93 -26.00 3.23
CA ASP A 2 12.95 -24.54 3.11
C ASP A 2 12.04 -24.14 1.96
N VAL A 3 10.89 -23.57 2.33
CA VAL A 3 9.97 -22.95 1.39
C VAL A 3 10.70 -21.70 0.89
N HIS A 4 11.40 -21.82 -0.24
CA HIS A 4 11.94 -20.65 -0.93
C HIS A 4 10.76 -19.81 -1.42
N THR A 5 10.31 -18.89 -0.58
CA THR A 5 9.29 -17.91 -0.93
C THR A 5 9.80 -17.13 -2.12
N ASP A 6 9.04 -17.13 -3.20
CA ASP A 6 9.36 -16.35 -4.39
C ASP A 6 9.16 -14.88 -4.04
N VAL A 7 10.26 -14.15 -3.84
CA VAL A 7 10.26 -12.72 -3.46
C VAL A 7 9.41 -11.89 -4.43
N ALA A 8 9.32 -12.30 -5.70
CA ALA A 8 8.45 -11.65 -6.69
C ALA A 8 6.96 -11.70 -6.34
N LYS A 9 6.49 -12.71 -5.59
CA LYS A 9 5.09 -12.80 -5.15
C LYS A 9 4.77 -11.92 -3.94
N GLN A 10 5.79 -11.40 -3.26
CA GLN A 10 5.63 -10.51 -2.11
C GLN A 10 5.63 -9.03 -2.50
N ILE A 11 6.05 -8.71 -3.73
CA ILE A 11 6.12 -7.35 -4.24
C ILE A 11 4.94 -7.15 -5.20
N ASP A 12 3.95 -6.37 -4.78
CA ASP A 12 2.80 -6.05 -5.61
C ASP A 12 3.23 -5.23 -6.84
N GLY A 13 2.74 -5.63 -8.01
CA GLY A 13 2.95 -4.89 -9.27
C GLY A 13 4.18 -5.28 -10.08
N ILE A 14 4.98 -6.28 -9.66
CA ILE A 14 6.10 -6.81 -10.45
C ILE A 14 6.05 -8.33 -10.52
N SER A 15 6.22 -8.91 -11.72
CA SER A 15 6.37 -10.36 -11.87
C SER A 15 7.83 -10.79 -11.77
N LYS A 16 8.08 -12.10 -11.72
CA LYS A 16 9.42 -12.67 -11.55
C LYS A 16 10.43 -12.22 -12.62
N ASP A 17 10.02 -12.17 -13.89
CA ASP A 17 10.94 -11.83 -14.98
C ASP A 17 11.32 -10.32 -14.99
N PRO A 18 10.38 -9.38 -14.83
CA PRO A 18 10.71 -7.96 -14.62
C PRO A 18 11.56 -7.71 -13.37
N LEU A 19 11.30 -8.41 -12.27
CA LEU A 19 12.11 -8.30 -11.05
C LEU A 19 13.54 -8.76 -11.29
N ALA A 20 13.72 -9.91 -11.94
CA ALA A 20 15.04 -10.41 -12.29
C ALA A 20 15.78 -9.46 -13.25
N SER A 21 15.07 -8.86 -14.21
CA SER A 21 15.64 -7.85 -15.11
C SER A 21 16.07 -6.58 -14.35
N ALA A 22 15.25 -6.12 -13.41
CA ALA A 22 15.53 -4.94 -12.60
C ALA A 22 16.75 -5.16 -11.68
N LEU A 23 16.82 -6.32 -11.04
CA LEU A 23 17.95 -6.71 -10.19
C LEU A 23 19.26 -6.77 -10.98
N ASN A 24 19.26 -7.34 -12.19
CA ASN A 24 20.44 -7.32 -13.06
C ASN A 24 20.84 -5.89 -13.48
N ALA A 25 19.87 -5.01 -13.73
CA ALA A 25 20.14 -3.61 -14.07
C ALA A 25 20.70 -2.81 -12.87
N ALA A 26 20.30 -3.17 -11.66
CA ALA A 26 20.82 -2.62 -10.40
C ALA A 26 22.17 -3.22 -9.98
N GLY A 27 22.76 -4.13 -10.77
CA GLY A 27 24.08 -4.73 -10.48
C GLY A 27 24.06 -6.01 -9.64
N TYR A 28 22.87 -6.59 -9.40
CA TYR A 28 22.75 -7.87 -8.71
C TYR A 28 22.78 -9.04 -9.69
N LYS A 29 23.51 -10.09 -9.32
CA LYS A 29 23.58 -11.34 -10.07
C LYS A 29 23.00 -12.49 -9.25
N TYR A 30 22.22 -13.32 -9.90
CA TYR A 30 21.71 -14.54 -9.28
C TYR A 30 22.80 -15.62 -9.25
N SER A 31 23.12 -16.11 -8.06
CA SER A 31 23.95 -17.29 -7.84
C SER A 31 23.07 -18.51 -7.54
N SER A 32 23.22 -19.56 -8.35
CA SER A 32 22.66 -20.88 -8.05
C SER A 32 23.56 -21.72 -7.13
N ALA A 33 24.80 -21.26 -6.88
CA ALA A 33 25.73 -21.90 -5.97
C ALA A 33 25.35 -21.57 -4.53
N THR A 34 25.57 -22.51 -3.60
CA THR A 34 25.27 -22.31 -2.18
C THR A 34 26.19 -21.22 -1.60
N PRO A 35 25.65 -20.11 -1.04
CA PRO A 35 24.24 -19.82 -0.77
C PRO A 35 23.49 -19.30 -2.00
N ARG A 36 22.37 -19.97 -2.31
CA ARG A 36 21.49 -19.63 -3.44
C ARG A 36 20.83 -18.28 -3.17
N GLY A 37 21.03 -17.30 -4.05
CA GLY A 37 20.48 -15.97 -3.84
C GLY A 37 20.96 -14.93 -4.85
N TRP A 38 20.49 -13.70 -4.66
CA TRP A 38 20.98 -12.53 -5.38
C TRP A 38 22.15 -11.92 -4.62
N THR A 39 23.25 -11.65 -5.30
CA THR A 39 24.43 -11.00 -4.74
C THR A 39 24.75 -9.78 -5.57
N PHE A 40 25.06 -8.66 -4.91
CA PHE A 40 25.53 -7.47 -5.60
C PHE A 40 26.95 -7.70 -6.15
N VAL A 41 27.16 -7.41 -7.44
CA VAL A 41 28.45 -7.59 -8.15
C VAL A 41 28.84 -6.29 -8.89
N GLY A 42 28.20 -5.16 -8.56
CA GLY A 42 28.50 -3.87 -9.16
C GLY A 42 29.75 -3.21 -8.57
N ASP A 43 30.42 -2.37 -9.37
CA ASP A 43 31.58 -1.57 -8.94
C ASP A 43 31.20 -0.27 -8.19
N SER A 44 29.89 0.03 -8.09
CA SER A 44 29.35 1.20 -7.39
C SER A 44 28.84 0.85 -6.00
N ASP A 45 28.54 1.86 -5.16
CA ASP A 45 27.84 1.62 -3.90
C ASP A 45 26.52 0.86 -4.14
N GLU A 46 26.21 -0.08 -3.25
CA GLU A 46 25.00 -0.89 -3.32
C GLU A 46 23.78 0.03 -3.21
N PRO A 47 22.88 0.05 -4.22
CA PRO A 47 21.78 1.01 -4.28
C PRO A 47 20.63 0.58 -3.35
N LEU A 48 20.88 0.59 -2.03
CA LEU A 48 19.91 0.25 -0.99
C LEU A 48 18.82 1.33 -0.84
N ASP A 49 19.14 2.58 -1.20
CA ASP A 49 18.22 3.72 -1.13
C ASP A 49 17.37 3.91 -2.40
N GLN A 50 17.55 3.05 -3.42
CA GLN A 50 16.83 3.17 -4.69
C GLN A 50 15.72 2.12 -4.80
N SER A 51 14.58 2.51 -5.38
CA SER A 51 13.45 1.61 -5.54
C SER A 51 13.71 0.61 -6.67
N ILE A 52 13.41 -0.68 -6.46
CA ILE A 52 13.57 -1.69 -7.50
C ILE A 52 12.73 -1.40 -8.76
N PHE A 53 11.64 -0.64 -8.61
CA PHE A 53 10.77 -0.22 -9.70
C PHE A 53 11.44 0.79 -10.65
N ASP A 54 12.46 1.52 -10.19
CA ASP A 54 13.20 2.49 -11.01
C ASP A 54 14.02 1.77 -12.10
N PHE A 55 14.37 0.50 -11.85
CA PHE A 55 15.13 -0.35 -12.75
C PHE A 55 14.25 -1.22 -13.66
N VAL A 56 12.93 -1.19 -13.46
CA VAL A 56 12.00 -1.93 -14.31
C VAL A 56 11.82 -1.17 -15.62
N LYS A 57 12.30 -1.75 -16.72
CA LYS A 57 11.98 -1.23 -18.06
C LYS A 57 10.47 -1.36 -18.29
N SER A 58 9.75 -0.24 -18.17
CA SER A 58 8.35 -0.20 -18.60
C SER A 58 8.31 -0.62 -20.06
N LYS A 59 7.48 -1.62 -20.39
CA LYS A 59 7.14 -1.93 -21.78
C LYS A 59 6.23 -0.82 -22.31
N SER A 60 6.74 0.41 -22.34
CA SER A 60 6.15 1.45 -23.16
C SER A 60 6.44 1.07 -24.61
N SER A 61 5.37 0.80 -25.37
CA SER A 61 5.42 0.80 -26.82
C SER A 61 6.11 2.09 -27.25
N ALA A 62 7.33 1.98 -27.76
CA ALA A 62 8.14 3.09 -28.21
C ALA A 62 7.41 3.86 -29.33
N LYS A 63 6.64 4.89 -28.97
CA LYS A 63 6.32 5.97 -29.91
C LYS A 63 7.60 6.77 -30.09
N LYS A 64 8.22 6.65 -31.26
CA LYS A 64 9.33 7.51 -31.70
C LYS A 64 8.88 8.97 -31.61
N SER A 65 9.30 9.70 -30.58
CA SER A 65 9.14 11.14 -30.52
C SER A 65 10.19 11.79 -31.42
N HIS A 66 9.73 12.53 -32.41
CA HIS A 66 10.55 13.41 -33.25
C HIS A 66 11.37 14.34 -32.34
N SER A 67 12.69 14.24 -32.42
CA SER A 67 13.63 15.11 -31.72
C SER A 67 13.58 16.52 -32.32
N GLN A 68 13.08 17.49 -31.56
CA GLN A 68 13.48 18.89 -31.74
C GLN A 68 14.56 19.22 -30.70
N PRO A 69 15.61 19.97 -31.07
CA PRO A 69 16.74 20.26 -30.19
C PRO A 69 16.35 21.32 -29.16
N VAL A 70 16.46 20.97 -27.88
CA VAL A 70 16.31 21.90 -26.76
C VAL A 70 17.67 22.55 -26.47
N PRO A 71 17.82 23.88 -26.41
CA PRO A 71 19.05 24.50 -25.96
C PRO A 71 19.21 24.30 -24.46
N LYS A 72 20.43 23.90 -24.07
CA LYS A 72 20.90 23.82 -22.68
C LYS A 72 21.01 25.22 -22.09
N THR A 73 20.23 25.53 -21.07
CA THR A 73 20.65 26.43 -19.99
C THR A 73 20.04 25.95 -18.69
N VAL A 74 20.90 25.34 -17.88
CA VAL A 74 20.71 25.19 -16.44
C VAL A 74 20.95 26.56 -15.83
N THR A 75 19.91 27.17 -15.27
CA THR A 75 20.07 28.19 -14.23
C THR A 75 19.22 27.76 -13.05
N THR A 76 19.94 27.43 -11.99
CA THR A 76 19.47 27.19 -10.63
C THR A 76 18.55 28.31 -10.18
N ASP A 77 17.26 28.02 -9.98
CA ASP A 77 16.34 28.79 -9.13
C ASP A 77 15.19 27.87 -8.67
N SER A 78 15.48 27.04 -7.67
CA SER A 78 14.53 26.09 -7.07
C SER A 78 13.48 26.74 -6.14
N HIS A 79 13.16 28.03 -6.32
CA HIS A 79 12.16 28.74 -5.50
C HIS A 79 10.85 29.09 -6.22
N ALA A 80 10.67 28.70 -7.49
CA ALA A 80 9.50 29.10 -8.27
C ALA A 80 8.33 28.08 -8.31
N ILE A 81 8.39 26.94 -7.61
CA ILE A 81 7.37 25.88 -7.75
C ILE A 81 6.21 25.98 -6.73
N HIS A 82 6.29 26.84 -5.71
CA HIS A 82 5.14 27.16 -4.86
C HIS A 82 4.68 28.60 -5.11
N ARG A 83 3.93 28.84 -6.20
CA ARG A 83 3.00 29.98 -6.20
C ARG A 83 2.00 29.74 -5.09
N GLN A 84 2.14 30.47 -3.99
CA GLN A 84 1.11 30.53 -2.97
C GLN A 84 -0.18 31.02 -3.64
N PHE A 85 -1.30 30.35 -3.38
CA PHE A 85 -2.59 30.75 -3.92
C PHE A 85 -2.89 32.18 -3.49
N THR A 86 -3.38 32.97 -4.43
CA THR A 86 -3.87 34.32 -4.18
C THR A 86 -5.09 34.22 -3.25
N ASP A 87 -5.34 35.25 -2.43
CA ASP A 87 -6.46 35.24 -1.48
C ASP A 87 -7.82 34.98 -2.14
N ASP A 88 -7.99 35.45 -3.37
CA ASP A 88 -9.20 35.22 -4.17
C ASP A 88 -9.31 33.76 -4.65
N GLU A 89 -8.19 33.13 -5.01
CA GLU A 89 -8.15 31.72 -5.38
C GLU A 89 -8.43 30.83 -4.17
N MET A 90 -7.85 31.18 -3.01
CA MET A 90 -8.13 30.48 -1.76
C MET A 90 -9.59 30.66 -1.32
N ARG A 91 -10.19 31.83 -1.56
CA ARG A 91 -11.63 32.07 -1.31
C ARG A 91 -12.49 31.21 -2.23
N ALA A 92 -12.17 31.18 -3.52
CA ALA A 92 -12.88 30.35 -4.49
C ALA A 92 -12.79 28.86 -4.13
N ILE A 93 -11.60 28.37 -3.73
CA ILE A 93 -11.41 26.98 -3.29
C ILE A 93 -12.25 26.69 -2.04
N LYS A 94 -12.28 27.59 -1.05
CA LYS A 94 -13.11 27.42 0.16
C LYS A 94 -14.61 27.42 -0.15
N GLU A 95 -15.05 28.24 -1.08
CA GLU A 95 -16.45 28.30 -1.54
C GLU A 95 -16.85 27.05 -2.33
N MET A 96 -15.94 26.55 -3.19
CA MET A 96 -16.10 25.27 -3.87
C MET A 96 -16.17 24.10 -2.87
N LEU A 97 -15.34 24.09 -1.82
CA LEU A 97 -15.37 23.06 -0.79
C LEU A 97 -16.69 23.07 -0.01
N LYS A 98 -17.18 24.27 0.35
CA LYS A 98 -18.43 24.44 1.10
C LYS A 98 -19.65 23.99 0.28
N SER A 99 -19.72 24.38 -0.99
CA SER A 99 -20.79 23.93 -1.89
C SER A 99 -20.74 22.42 -2.16
N TRP A 100 -19.55 21.82 -2.22
CA TRP A 100 -19.39 20.36 -2.25
C TRP A 100 -19.87 19.69 -0.96
N GLN A 101 -19.59 20.28 0.20
CA GLN A 101 -20.02 19.74 1.49
C GLN A 101 -21.53 19.87 1.72
N GLU A 102 -22.16 20.90 1.14
CA GLU A 102 -23.62 21.11 1.19
C GLU A 102 -24.38 20.23 0.17
N SER A 103 -23.74 19.83 -0.93
CA SER A 103 -24.36 19.00 -2.00
C SER A 103 -24.00 17.51 -1.92
N ALA A 104 -22.90 17.15 -1.25
CA ALA A 104 -22.63 15.77 -0.93
C ALA A 104 -23.66 15.33 0.15
N PRO A 105 -24.43 14.24 -0.06
CA PRO A 105 -24.99 13.55 1.10
C PRO A 105 -23.80 13.29 2.00
N VAL A 106 -23.85 13.73 3.26
CA VAL A 106 -22.77 13.52 4.23
C VAL A 106 -22.32 12.08 4.09
N ILE A 107 -21.21 11.85 3.36
CA ILE A 107 -20.64 10.52 3.22
C ILE A 107 -19.96 10.36 4.57
N LYS A 108 -20.76 10.04 5.59
CA LYS A 108 -20.30 9.31 6.75
C LYS A 108 -19.77 8.03 6.13
N ARG A 109 -18.49 8.04 5.72
CA ARG A 109 -17.80 6.82 5.33
C ARG A 109 -17.92 5.97 6.58
N GLU A 110 -18.76 4.93 6.50
CA GLU A 110 -18.81 3.98 7.59
C GLU A 110 -17.37 3.51 7.79
N PRO A 111 -16.85 3.62 9.02
CA PRO A 111 -15.47 3.24 9.27
C PRO A 111 -15.31 1.80 8.84
N THR A 112 -14.27 1.54 8.06
CA THR A 112 -13.99 0.18 7.58
C THR A 112 -13.80 -0.74 8.77
N LEU A 113 -14.07 -2.03 8.61
CA LEU A 113 -13.92 -3.02 9.69
C LEU A 113 -12.52 -2.95 10.34
N HIS A 114 -11.48 -2.75 9.53
CA HIS A 114 -10.11 -2.54 10.00
C HIS A 114 -9.94 -1.26 10.85
N GLU A 115 -10.58 -0.16 10.49
CA GLU A 115 -10.54 1.09 11.26
C GLU A 115 -11.23 0.92 12.61
N ARG A 116 -12.39 0.25 12.63
CA ARG A 116 -13.09 -0.08 13.88
C ARG A 116 -12.22 -0.96 14.80
N ILE A 117 -11.57 -1.98 14.24
CA ILE A 117 -10.70 -2.87 15.03
C ILE A 117 -9.47 -2.12 15.58
N LYS A 118 -8.89 -1.19 14.83
CA LYS A 118 -7.77 -0.35 15.32
C LYS A 118 -8.16 0.56 16.47
N GLN A 119 -9.42 0.95 16.55
CA GLN A 119 -9.94 1.82 17.62
C GLN A 119 -10.30 1.05 18.89
N LEU A 120 -10.32 -0.30 18.85
CA LEU A 120 -10.64 -1.10 20.02
C LEU A 120 -9.53 -1.01 21.08
N PRO A 121 -9.89 -0.91 22.37
CA PRO A 121 -8.92 -0.92 23.46
C PRO A 121 -8.17 -2.25 23.46
N GLN A 122 -6.84 -2.18 23.38
CA GLN A 122 -5.99 -3.39 23.35
C GLN A 122 -5.53 -3.83 24.75
N GLU A 123 -5.75 -2.99 25.75
CA GLU A 123 -5.24 -3.19 27.10
C GLU A 123 -6.27 -3.98 27.92
N GLU A 124 -5.82 -5.15 28.38
CA GLU A 124 -6.54 -6.13 29.20
C GLU A 124 -7.63 -6.96 28.48
N ARG A 125 -7.26 -8.19 28.10
CA ARG A 125 -8.16 -9.18 27.49
C ARG A 125 -8.36 -10.36 28.41
N THR A 126 -9.61 -10.80 28.60
CA THR A 126 -9.91 -12.04 29.33
C THR A 126 -10.28 -13.16 28.38
N ARG A 127 -9.79 -14.38 28.67
CA ARG A 127 -10.15 -15.57 27.90
C ARG A 127 -11.56 -16.00 28.25
N LYS A 128 -12.40 -16.19 27.22
CA LYS A 128 -13.75 -16.76 27.35
C LYS A 128 -13.88 -17.95 26.39
N THR A 129 -14.53 -19.02 26.86
CA THR A 129 -14.92 -20.15 26.03
C THR A 129 -16.40 -20.03 25.76
N ILE A 130 -16.77 -19.95 24.48
CA ILE A 130 -18.15 -19.85 24.03
C ILE A 130 -18.49 -21.05 23.16
N VAL A 131 -19.73 -21.53 23.26
CA VAL A 131 -20.27 -22.57 22.37
C VAL A 131 -21.11 -21.87 21.32
N ILE A 132 -20.79 -22.09 20.05
CA ILE A 132 -21.52 -21.55 18.90
C ILE A 132 -21.99 -22.69 18.02
N ASP A 133 -23.08 -22.46 17.28
CA ASP A 133 -23.58 -23.43 16.31
C ASP A 133 -22.52 -23.72 15.23
N GLN A 134 -22.47 -24.97 14.76
CA GLN A 134 -21.46 -25.41 13.79
C GLN A 134 -21.53 -24.59 12.49
N THR A 135 -22.73 -24.28 11.99
CA THR A 135 -22.89 -23.51 10.75
C THR A 135 -22.40 -22.08 10.90
N ILE A 136 -22.59 -21.49 12.08
CA ILE A 136 -22.09 -20.15 12.40
C ILE A 136 -20.57 -20.18 12.56
N GLY A 137 -20.02 -21.22 13.18
CA GLY A 137 -18.58 -21.43 13.30
C GLY A 137 -17.89 -21.52 11.94
N GLU A 138 -18.42 -22.32 11.02
CA GLU A 138 -17.89 -22.45 9.66
C GLU A 138 -17.96 -21.12 8.88
N ARG A 139 -19.07 -20.39 8.99
CA ARG A 139 -19.21 -19.06 8.38
C ARG A 139 -18.24 -18.05 8.97
N PHE A 140 -18.06 -18.06 10.28
CA PHE A 140 -17.09 -17.22 10.96
C PHE A 140 -15.67 -17.55 10.49
N ASP A 141 -15.38 -18.84 10.29
CA ASP A 141 -14.07 -19.27 9.86
C ASP A 141 -13.72 -18.78 8.44
N VAL A 142 -14.67 -18.90 7.51
CA VAL A 142 -14.51 -18.34 6.15
C VAL A 142 -14.34 -16.82 6.19
N PHE A 143 -15.07 -16.15 7.08
CA PHE A 143 -15.07 -14.69 7.17
C PHE A 143 -13.72 -14.12 7.65
N TYR A 144 -13.11 -14.67 8.71
CA TYR A 144 -11.84 -14.13 9.20
C TYR A 144 -10.66 -14.45 8.27
N GLU A 145 -10.71 -15.57 7.53
CA GLU A 145 -9.69 -15.92 6.52
C GLU A 145 -9.73 -14.95 5.33
N ALA A 146 -10.92 -14.57 4.87
CA ALA A 146 -11.09 -13.62 3.77
C ALA A 146 -10.56 -12.22 4.14
N GLU A 147 -10.86 -11.76 5.35
CA GLU A 147 -10.55 -10.41 5.81
C GLU A 147 -9.14 -10.31 6.46
N ARG A 148 -8.46 -11.43 6.71
CA ARG A 148 -7.13 -11.53 7.34
C ARG A 148 -7.05 -10.81 8.70
N LEU A 149 -8.11 -10.95 9.49
CA LEU A 149 -8.26 -10.33 10.81
C LEU A 149 -8.16 -11.37 11.93
N ASN A 150 -7.82 -10.92 13.14
CA ASN A 150 -7.79 -11.81 14.30
C ASN A 150 -9.20 -12.23 14.73
N LYS A 151 -9.42 -13.53 14.96
CA LYS A 151 -10.70 -14.06 15.47
C LYS A 151 -11.18 -13.34 16.73
N SER A 152 -10.26 -13.07 17.66
CA SER A 152 -10.58 -12.39 18.92
C SER A 152 -11.06 -10.95 18.70
N ASP A 153 -10.53 -10.24 17.71
CA ASP A 153 -10.87 -8.83 17.48
C ASP A 153 -12.24 -8.72 16.81
N ILE A 154 -12.54 -9.62 15.87
CA ILE A 154 -13.88 -9.71 15.24
C ILE A 154 -14.94 -10.05 16.29
N LEU A 155 -14.67 -11.02 17.17
CA LEU A 155 -15.60 -11.38 18.24
C LEU A 155 -15.77 -10.24 19.25
N HIS A 156 -14.68 -9.55 19.61
CA HIS A 156 -14.77 -8.38 20.48
C HIS A 156 -15.65 -7.30 19.85
N LEU A 157 -15.43 -6.96 18.58
CA LEU A 157 -16.24 -5.97 17.89
C LEU A 157 -17.71 -6.38 17.79
N ALA A 158 -17.97 -7.64 17.43
CA ALA A 158 -19.34 -8.16 17.34
C ALA A 158 -20.06 -8.12 18.68
N LEU A 159 -19.36 -8.37 19.79
CA LEU A 159 -19.92 -8.26 21.13
C LEU A 159 -20.18 -6.80 21.53
N VAL A 160 -19.27 -5.88 21.20
CA VAL A 160 -19.48 -4.44 21.43
C VAL A 160 -20.68 -3.94 20.64
N ASP A 161 -20.74 -4.21 19.34
CA ASP A 161 -21.87 -3.82 18.48
C ASP A 161 -23.21 -4.45 18.97
N PHE A 162 -23.15 -5.66 19.52
CA PHE A 162 -24.32 -6.31 20.11
C PHE A 162 -24.73 -5.64 21.43
N MET A 163 -23.79 -5.35 22.32
CA MET A 163 -24.06 -4.69 23.60
C MET A 163 -24.60 -3.28 23.38
N ASP A 164 -23.93 -2.46 22.56
CA ASP A 164 -24.36 -1.09 22.21
C ASP A 164 -25.77 -1.02 21.61
N LYS A 165 -26.24 -2.12 21.01
CA LYS A 165 -27.58 -2.19 20.41
C LYS A 165 -28.68 -2.50 21.43
N PHE A 166 -28.35 -3.19 22.53
CA PHE A 166 -29.32 -3.74 23.48
C PHE A 166 -29.17 -3.22 24.91
N GLU A 167 -28.09 -2.52 25.22
CA GLU A 167 -27.86 -1.74 26.44
C GLU A 167 -28.28 -0.27 26.24
#